data_AF-A0A0P6YK05-F1
#
_entry.id   AF-A0A0P6YK05-F1
#
_cell.length_a   1.000
_cell.length_b   1.000
_cell.length_c   1.000
_cell.angle_alpha   90.00
_cell.angle_beta   90.00
_cell.angle_gamma   90.00
#
_symmetry.space_group_name_H-M   'P 1'
#
loop_
_entity.id
_entity.type
_entity.pdbx_description
1 polymer ?
#
loop_
_entity_poly.entity_id
_entity_poly.type
_entity_poly.pdbx_seq_one_letter_code
_entity_poly.pdbx_strand_id
1 'polypeptide(L)'
;MGEARIPPRLAVGILVCLAWILAAFAPPPTERYEPSVRGTSEVPPTGLFRQAPSELPSSRASAPPSKEGVQPVYVLYSTALTCSEIWGIHQRPPFVPPILEPAVSVAELNTNQPYYYLVAMLIRNRIVDAQDCPGGGLQTPFVANTCGVERARPVLAEWQNRYDPEIVQAAQNTGVPPRLLKQLFAVESQFWPGVYGNGYEIGLGQLNQSGADTLLLYNPPFFQRVCNSILHPNRCEMGYANLTSEERLMLRGYLVQQVNATCSDCPGGIDMARAKESVSTFAEVLRANCAQISQIIYNVYRRSPGQISNYVDLWKLTLVNYHTGPGCTAKAVQYVNQQGLFLSWESLKAGLTTPECRKGSDYVERIFQ
;
A
#
# COMPACT_ATOMS: atom_id res chain seq x y z
N MET A 1 -28.05 18.93 59.17
CA MET A 1 -26.78 19.22 58.49
C MET A 1 -25.87 18.02 58.70
N GLY A 2 -25.72 17.17 57.69
CA GLY A 2 -24.85 16.01 57.73
C GLY A 2 -24.01 15.99 56.46
N GLU A 3 -22.71 16.24 56.59
CA GLU A 3 -21.74 16.16 55.49
C GLU A 3 -21.54 14.70 55.09
N ALA A 4 -21.83 14.38 53.83
CA ALA A 4 -21.48 13.10 53.24
C ALA A 4 -19.99 13.09 52.89
N ARG A 5 -19.19 12.32 53.66
CA ARG A 5 -17.78 12.07 53.35
C ARG A 5 -17.66 11.03 52.23
N ILE A 6 -17.03 11.42 51.12
CA ILE A 6 -16.68 10.56 49.99
C ILE A 6 -15.48 9.69 50.40
N PRO A 7 -15.50 8.36 50.18
CA PRO A 7 -14.39 7.49 50.53
C PRO A 7 -13.15 7.76 49.66
N PRO A 8 -11.92 7.68 50.21
CA PRO A 8 -10.69 8.14 49.57
C PRO A 8 -10.33 7.41 48.27
N ARG A 9 -10.91 6.22 48.01
CA ARG A 9 -10.71 5.49 46.74
C ARG A 9 -11.53 6.04 45.57
N LEU A 10 -12.65 6.74 45.82
CA LEU A 10 -13.41 7.42 44.76
C LEU A 10 -12.79 8.77 44.37
N ALA A 11 -12.15 9.47 45.31
CA ALA A 11 -11.50 10.76 45.03
C ALA A 11 -10.29 10.62 44.08
N VAL A 12 -9.52 9.53 44.19
CA VAL A 12 -8.37 9.26 43.31
C VAL A 12 -8.84 8.89 41.88
N GLY A 13 -9.93 8.15 41.74
CA GLY A 13 -10.48 7.80 40.42
C GLY A 13 -11.02 9.01 39.65
N ILE A 14 -11.65 9.96 40.34
CA ILE A 14 -12.20 11.18 39.73
C ILE A 14 -11.08 12.16 39.32
N LEU A 15 -10.00 12.28 40.10
CA LEU A 15 -8.83 13.10 39.77
C LEU A 15 -8.04 12.56 38.57
N VAL A 16 -7.94 11.24 38.40
CA VAL A 16 -7.29 10.63 37.23
C VAL A 16 -8.15 10.82 35.96
N CYS A 17 -9.47 10.70 36.05
CA CYS A 17 -10.36 10.98 34.90
C CYS A 17 -10.33 12.45 34.45
N LEU A 18 -10.28 13.41 35.38
CA LEU A 18 -10.19 14.84 35.04
C LEU A 18 -8.83 15.24 34.43
N ALA A 19 -7.74 14.60 34.87
CA ALA A 19 -6.41 14.83 34.29
C ALA A 19 -6.29 14.32 32.83
N TRP A 20 -6.95 13.20 32.50
CA TRP A 20 -6.98 12.68 31.13
C TRP A 20 -7.89 13.48 30.19
N ILE A 21 -9.00 14.02 30.69
CA ILE A 21 -9.90 14.86 29.87
C ILE A 21 -9.25 16.22 29.55
N LEU A 22 -8.47 16.80 30.48
CA LEU A 22 -7.75 18.05 30.23
C LEU A 22 -6.53 17.88 29.30
N ALA A 23 -5.88 16.71 29.30
CA ALA A 23 -4.76 16.42 28.38
C ALA A 23 -5.22 16.17 26.93
N ALA A 24 -6.48 15.77 26.71
CA ALA A 24 -7.03 15.49 25.38
C ALA A 24 -7.45 16.75 24.59
N PHE A 25 -7.49 17.93 25.23
CA PHE A 25 -7.87 19.21 24.60
C PHE A 25 -6.72 20.25 24.56
N ALA A 26 -5.50 19.86 24.96
CA ALA A 26 -4.34 20.72 24.82
C ALA A 26 -3.87 20.74 23.34
N PRO A 27 -3.77 21.92 22.70
CA PRO A 27 -3.16 22.00 21.37
C PRO A 27 -1.67 21.62 21.45
N PRO A 28 -1.12 20.94 20.43
CA PRO A 28 0.29 20.57 20.42
C PRO A 28 1.18 21.83 20.43
N PRO A 29 2.37 21.78 21.06
CA PRO A 29 3.29 22.91 21.09
C PRO A 29 3.73 23.26 19.66
N THR A 30 3.54 24.51 19.28
CA THR A 30 4.04 25.06 18.03
C THR A 30 5.57 25.17 18.10
N GLU A 31 6.27 24.28 17.42
CA GLU A 31 7.70 24.46 17.12
C GLU A 31 7.86 25.68 16.22
N ARG A 32 8.44 26.75 16.78
CA ARG A 32 8.90 27.91 16.02
C ARG A 32 10.11 27.48 15.20
N TYR A 33 9.93 27.38 13.89
CA TYR A 33 11.03 27.25 12.94
C TYR A 33 11.77 28.59 12.85
N GLU A 34 12.90 28.73 13.54
CA GLU A 34 13.86 29.79 13.31
C GLU A 34 14.82 29.37 12.18
N PRO A 35 14.86 30.07 11.04
CA PRO A 35 15.84 29.77 10.00
C PRO A 35 17.23 30.24 10.45
N SER A 36 18.12 29.28 10.67
CA SER A 36 19.55 29.51 10.84
C SER A 36 20.15 30.12 9.57
N VAL A 37 20.39 31.43 9.59
CA VAL A 37 21.26 32.14 8.64
C VAL A 37 22.71 31.73 8.90
N ARG A 38 23.34 31.09 7.93
CA ARG A 38 24.81 30.98 7.89
C ARG A 38 25.33 30.96 6.46
N GLY A 39 26.18 31.95 6.16
CA GLY A 39 27.33 31.77 5.27
C GLY A 39 27.13 32.17 3.82
N THR A 40 27.26 33.47 3.56
CA THR A 40 27.67 34.04 2.27
C THR A 40 29.00 33.44 1.81
N SER A 41 29.05 32.91 0.59
CA SER A 41 30.31 32.80 -0.18
C SER A 41 30.08 33.47 -1.52
N GLU A 42 30.67 34.65 -1.65
CA GLU A 42 30.82 35.42 -2.86
C GLU A 42 31.61 34.62 -3.91
N VAL A 43 31.15 34.65 -5.16
CA VAL A 43 31.99 34.47 -6.34
C VAL A 43 31.57 35.56 -7.34
N PRO A 44 32.50 36.42 -7.82
CA PRO A 44 32.16 37.63 -8.56
C PRO A 44 31.87 37.36 -10.04
N PRO A 45 31.03 38.19 -10.70
CA PRO A 45 30.84 38.15 -12.14
C PRO A 45 31.78 39.13 -12.85
N THR A 46 32.71 38.61 -13.64
CA THR A 46 33.16 39.26 -14.88
C THR A 46 32.17 38.82 -15.97
N GLY A 47 31.61 39.64 -16.85
CA GLY A 47 31.86 41.01 -17.26
C GLY A 47 31.47 41.10 -18.74
N LEU A 48 30.68 42.11 -19.09
CA LEU A 48 30.48 42.71 -20.42
C LEU A 48 29.52 42.07 -21.44
N PHE A 49 28.40 42.79 -21.60
CA PHE A 49 27.53 42.91 -22.76
C PHE A 49 28.25 43.03 -24.11
N ARG A 50 27.68 42.42 -25.15
CA ARG A 50 27.40 43.09 -26.43
C ARG A 50 26.31 42.36 -27.24
N GLN A 51 25.36 43.14 -27.74
CA GLN A 51 24.27 42.71 -28.63
C GLN A 51 24.77 42.44 -30.06
N ALA A 52 23.98 41.62 -30.79
CA ALA A 52 24.16 41.11 -32.15
C ALA A 52 24.20 42.21 -33.24
N PRO A 53 24.59 41.87 -34.49
CA PRO A 53 23.55 41.52 -35.47
C PRO A 53 23.90 40.44 -36.52
N SER A 54 22.83 39.90 -37.11
CA SER A 54 22.65 39.27 -38.44
C SER A 54 23.86 39.00 -39.35
N GLU A 55 23.99 37.75 -39.80
CA GLU A 55 24.03 37.32 -41.23
C GLU A 55 24.37 35.81 -41.34
N LEU A 56 23.61 35.08 -42.17
CA LEU A 56 23.94 33.72 -42.62
C LEU A 56 24.99 33.81 -43.74
N PRO A 57 25.90 32.83 -43.83
CA PRO A 57 25.85 32.01 -45.03
C PRO A 57 26.05 30.50 -44.80
N SER A 58 25.36 29.77 -45.67
CA SER A 58 25.45 28.33 -45.95
C SER A 58 26.88 27.85 -46.23
N SER A 59 27.32 26.80 -45.52
CA SER A 59 28.13 25.74 -46.14
C SER A 59 28.08 24.45 -45.32
N ARG A 60 27.97 23.32 -46.03
CA ARG A 60 28.03 21.95 -45.51
C ARG A 60 29.37 21.72 -44.80
N ALA A 61 29.32 21.32 -43.54
CA ALA A 61 30.41 20.62 -42.87
C ALA A 61 29.87 19.37 -42.18
N SER A 62 30.38 18.22 -42.62
CA SER A 62 30.12 16.88 -42.10
C SER A 62 30.48 16.76 -40.62
N ALA A 63 29.55 16.26 -39.82
CA ALA A 63 29.73 16.01 -38.39
C ALA A 63 30.70 14.83 -38.11
N PRO A 64 31.53 14.90 -37.07
CA PRO A 64 32.35 13.77 -36.61
C PRO A 64 31.48 12.73 -35.86
N PRO A 65 31.88 11.44 -35.82
CA PRO A 65 31.05 10.38 -35.27
C PRO A 65 30.89 10.51 -33.75
N SER A 66 29.65 10.40 -33.29
CA SER A 66 29.27 10.42 -31.89
C SER A 66 29.89 9.24 -31.12
N LYS A 67 30.54 9.54 -30.00
CA LYS A 67 30.95 8.54 -29.00
C LYS A 67 29.70 7.82 -28.47
N GLU A 68 29.75 6.50 -28.42
CA GLU A 68 28.72 5.64 -27.83
C GLU A 68 28.47 6.03 -26.36
N GLY A 69 27.39 6.76 -26.14
CA GLY A 69 26.80 6.96 -24.82
C GLY A 69 25.92 5.76 -24.50
N VAL A 70 26.16 5.13 -23.35
CA VAL A 70 25.24 4.17 -22.72
C VAL A 70 23.91 4.89 -22.51
N GLN A 71 22.92 4.53 -23.33
CA GLN A 71 21.56 5.01 -23.20
C GLN A 71 20.94 4.43 -21.92
N PRO A 72 20.41 5.23 -20.99
CA PRO A 72 19.50 4.71 -19.98
C PRO A 72 18.32 4.08 -20.72
N VAL A 73 17.98 2.85 -20.36
CA VAL A 73 16.86 2.11 -20.95
C VAL A 73 15.54 2.81 -20.53
N TYR A 74 15.17 3.86 -21.25
CA TYR A 74 13.80 4.33 -21.30
C TYR A 74 13.10 3.53 -22.38
N VAL A 75 12.70 2.30 -22.04
CA VAL A 75 11.69 1.63 -22.83
C VAL A 75 10.41 2.45 -22.70
N LEU A 76 9.89 2.92 -23.83
CA LEU A 76 8.53 3.42 -23.96
C LEU A 76 7.56 2.26 -23.66
N TYR A 77 7.33 1.96 -22.38
CA TYR A 77 6.38 0.94 -21.95
C TYR A 77 4.97 1.52 -21.97
N SER A 78 4.24 1.31 -23.07
CA SER A 78 2.78 1.40 -23.06
C SER A 78 2.14 0.18 -22.37
N THR A 79 2.91 -0.86 -22.06
CA THR A 79 2.47 -2.07 -21.36
C THR A 79 3.09 -2.16 -19.99
N ALA A 80 2.26 -2.33 -18.96
CA ALA A 80 2.75 -2.55 -17.62
C ALA A 80 3.22 -4.01 -17.44
N LEU A 81 4.40 -4.19 -16.84
CA LEU A 81 5.03 -5.49 -16.62
C LEU A 81 4.41 -6.24 -15.43
N THR A 82 4.30 -7.56 -15.52
CA THR A 82 3.98 -8.44 -14.38
C THR A 82 5.13 -8.49 -13.37
N CYS A 83 4.86 -8.93 -12.14
CA CYS A 83 5.91 -9.08 -11.12
C CYS A 83 7.05 -10.01 -11.56
N SER A 84 6.75 -11.11 -12.28
CA SER A 84 7.79 -12.02 -12.79
C SER A 84 8.72 -11.31 -13.78
N GLU A 85 8.16 -10.50 -14.68
CA GLU A 85 8.94 -9.72 -15.66
C GLU A 85 9.77 -8.63 -14.96
N ILE A 86 9.19 -7.93 -13.98
CA ILE A 86 9.88 -6.94 -13.13
C ILE A 86 11.11 -7.56 -12.44
N TRP A 87 11.01 -8.83 -12.05
CA TRP A 87 12.10 -9.55 -11.39
C TRP A 87 13.09 -10.21 -12.36
N GLY A 88 12.81 -10.20 -13.67
CA GLY A 88 13.61 -10.92 -14.67
C GLY A 88 13.47 -12.44 -14.58
N ILE A 89 12.31 -12.95 -14.12
CA ILE A 89 11.97 -14.38 -14.10
C ILE A 89 11.14 -14.68 -15.35
N HIS A 90 11.81 -15.15 -16.41
CA HIS A 90 11.18 -15.44 -17.71
C HIS A 90 10.42 -16.76 -17.75
N GLN A 91 10.76 -17.71 -16.88
CA GLN A 91 10.05 -18.97 -16.71
C GLN A 91 9.69 -19.13 -15.25
N ARG A 92 8.39 -19.11 -14.95
CA ARG A 92 7.91 -19.43 -13.61
C ARG A 92 8.26 -20.88 -13.28
N PRO A 93 8.58 -21.21 -12.02
CA PRO A 93 8.71 -22.59 -11.59
C PRO A 93 7.47 -23.40 -12.00
N PRO A 94 7.63 -24.65 -12.49
CA PRO A 94 6.50 -25.49 -12.91
C PRO A 94 5.56 -25.82 -11.75
N PHE A 95 6.07 -25.78 -10.51
CA PHE A 95 5.31 -25.96 -9.29
C PHE A 95 5.47 -24.72 -8.41
N VAL A 96 4.35 -24.10 -8.07
CA VAL A 96 4.26 -23.02 -7.09
C VAL A 96 3.23 -23.39 -6.03
N PRO A 97 3.33 -22.88 -4.79
CA PRO A 97 2.29 -23.08 -3.80
C PRO A 97 0.93 -22.58 -4.31
N PRO A 98 -0.21 -23.19 -3.90
CA PRO A 98 -1.53 -22.82 -4.40
C PRO A 98 -1.82 -21.32 -4.35
N ILE A 99 -1.42 -20.63 -3.26
CA ILE A 99 -1.59 -19.19 -3.09
C ILE A 99 -0.98 -18.34 -4.24
N LEU A 100 0.03 -18.87 -4.94
CA LEU A 100 0.74 -18.22 -6.05
C LEU A 100 0.40 -18.76 -7.44
N GLU A 101 -0.62 -19.61 -7.57
CA GLU A 101 -1.10 -20.09 -8.86
C GLU A 101 -1.52 -18.92 -9.77
N PRO A 102 -1.11 -18.89 -11.06
CA PRO A 102 -1.40 -17.76 -11.96
C PRO A 102 -2.87 -17.60 -12.30
N ALA A 103 -3.60 -18.71 -12.36
CA ALA A 103 -4.93 -18.77 -12.93
C ALA A 103 -5.80 -19.68 -12.08
N VAL A 104 -6.97 -19.17 -11.73
CA VAL A 104 -8.05 -19.89 -11.06
C VAL A 104 -9.36 -19.33 -11.60
N SER A 105 -10.40 -20.14 -11.65
CA SER A 105 -11.74 -19.67 -11.94
C SER A 105 -12.34 -18.92 -10.74
N VAL A 106 -13.38 -18.11 -11.00
CA VAL A 106 -14.17 -17.46 -9.96
C VAL A 106 -14.71 -18.49 -8.96
N ALA A 107 -15.16 -19.66 -9.46
CA ALA A 107 -15.69 -20.72 -8.60
C ALA A 107 -14.64 -21.26 -7.62
N GLU A 108 -13.39 -21.41 -8.08
CA GLU A 108 -12.26 -21.91 -7.29
C GLU A 108 -11.73 -20.91 -6.25
N LEU A 109 -12.10 -19.62 -6.37
CA LEU A 109 -11.79 -18.63 -5.34
C LEU A 109 -12.74 -18.69 -4.16
N ASN A 110 -13.94 -19.26 -4.30
CA ASN A 110 -14.95 -19.22 -3.24
C ASN A 110 -14.42 -19.73 -1.90
N THR A 111 -14.67 -18.96 -0.84
CA THR A 111 -14.35 -19.30 0.54
C THR A 111 -15.61 -19.21 1.41
N ASN A 112 -15.59 -19.85 2.56
CA ASN A 112 -16.67 -19.76 3.54
C ASN A 112 -16.11 -19.63 4.96
N GLN A 113 -15.24 -18.65 5.15
CA GLN A 113 -14.54 -18.43 6.42
C GLN A 113 -15.41 -17.63 7.41
N PRO A 114 -15.35 -17.93 8.71
CA PRO A 114 -16.12 -17.25 9.75
C PRO A 114 -15.45 -15.92 10.16
N TYR A 115 -15.59 -14.88 9.33
CA TYR A 115 -15.00 -13.56 9.60
C TYR A 115 -15.78 -12.76 10.65
N TYR A 116 -15.34 -12.84 11.91
CA TYR A 116 -16.00 -12.19 13.04
C TYR A 116 -16.06 -10.65 12.94
N TYR A 117 -15.04 -10.01 12.36
CA TYR A 117 -15.06 -8.56 12.15
C TYR A 117 -16.06 -8.19 11.06
N LEU A 118 -16.05 -8.89 9.93
CA LEU A 118 -17.00 -8.67 8.85
C LEU A 118 -18.43 -8.83 9.34
N VAL A 119 -18.72 -9.89 10.09
CA VAL A 119 -20.05 -10.10 10.69
C VAL A 119 -20.43 -8.95 11.61
N ALA A 120 -19.51 -8.44 12.43
CA ALA A 120 -19.79 -7.28 13.27
C ALA A 120 -20.17 -6.05 12.42
N MET A 121 -19.49 -5.83 11.30
CA MET A 121 -19.80 -4.73 10.38
C MET A 121 -21.16 -4.94 9.69
N LEU A 122 -21.48 -6.16 9.25
CA LEU A 122 -22.76 -6.50 8.64
C LEU A 122 -23.93 -6.26 9.61
N ILE A 123 -23.79 -6.66 10.88
CA ILE A 123 -24.81 -6.45 11.91
C ILE A 123 -24.96 -4.95 12.22
N ARG A 124 -23.84 -4.25 12.45
CA ARG A 124 -23.88 -2.81 12.82
C ARG A 124 -24.45 -1.93 11.72
N ASN A 125 -24.24 -2.29 10.47
CA ASN A 125 -24.81 -1.60 9.32
C ASN A 125 -26.19 -2.11 8.92
N ARG A 126 -26.82 -2.93 9.79
CA ARG A 126 -28.19 -3.47 9.63
C ARG A 126 -28.39 -4.28 8.35
N ILE A 127 -27.31 -4.85 7.82
CA ILE A 127 -27.34 -5.79 6.70
C ILE A 127 -27.79 -7.17 7.21
N VAL A 128 -27.41 -7.51 8.44
CA VAL A 128 -27.87 -8.72 9.14
C VAL A 128 -28.59 -8.33 10.42
N ASP A 129 -29.76 -8.92 10.64
CA ASP A 129 -30.48 -8.83 11.92
C ASP A 129 -30.16 -10.05 12.81
N ALA A 130 -29.55 -9.77 13.95
CA ALA A 130 -29.17 -10.74 14.98
C ALA A 130 -29.67 -10.34 16.37
N GLN A 131 -30.78 -9.61 16.48
CA GLN A 131 -31.34 -9.17 17.77
C GLN A 131 -31.74 -10.35 18.68
N ASP A 132 -32.01 -11.52 18.11
CA ASP A 132 -32.28 -12.77 18.82
C ASP A 132 -31.03 -13.40 19.45
N CYS A 133 -29.84 -13.00 19.03
CA CYS A 133 -28.59 -13.42 19.64
C CYS A 133 -28.26 -12.62 20.90
N PRO A 134 -27.58 -13.23 21.90
CA PRO A 134 -27.00 -12.49 23.02
C PRO A 134 -26.19 -11.27 22.55
N GLY A 135 -26.40 -10.11 23.16
CA GLY A 135 -25.72 -8.86 22.77
C GLY A 135 -26.02 -8.40 21.35
N GLY A 136 -27.13 -8.83 20.74
CA GLY A 136 -27.46 -8.52 19.34
C GLY A 136 -26.49 -9.18 18.35
N GLY A 137 -25.87 -10.30 18.74
CA GLY A 137 -24.87 -11.00 17.92
C GLY A 137 -23.44 -10.43 18.02
N LEU A 138 -23.20 -9.46 18.90
CA LEU A 138 -21.89 -8.83 19.09
C LEU A 138 -21.26 -9.22 20.43
N GLN A 139 -19.94 -9.45 20.42
CA GLN A 139 -19.11 -9.53 21.64
C GLN A 139 -18.51 -8.17 21.99
N THR A 140 -18.06 -7.43 20.97
CA THR A 140 -17.64 -6.03 21.06
C THR A 140 -18.18 -5.26 19.85
N PRO A 141 -18.07 -3.92 19.81
CA PRO A 141 -18.49 -3.16 18.63
C PRO A 141 -17.81 -3.57 17.32
N PHE A 142 -16.69 -4.30 17.35
CA PHE A 142 -15.96 -4.70 16.13
C PHE A 142 -15.77 -6.21 16.02
N VAL A 143 -16.37 -7.00 16.92
CA VAL A 143 -16.21 -8.45 16.96
C VAL A 143 -17.57 -9.08 17.24
N ALA A 144 -18.05 -9.89 16.30
CA ALA A 144 -19.27 -10.67 16.50
C ALA A 144 -19.08 -11.75 17.57
N ASN A 145 -20.15 -12.29 18.12
CA ASN A 145 -20.10 -13.55 18.86
C ASN A 145 -20.49 -14.71 17.93
N THR A 146 -20.33 -15.95 18.41
CA THR A 146 -20.64 -17.14 17.61
C THR A 146 -22.07 -17.16 17.10
N CYS A 147 -23.06 -16.76 17.92
CA CYS A 147 -24.45 -16.68 17.47
C CYS A 147 -24.62 -15.69 16.31
N GLY A 148 -24.00 -14.51 16.39
CA GLY A 148 -23.99 -13.53 15.30
C GLY A 148 -23.37 -14.08 14.02
N VAL A 149 -22.26 -14.83 14.11
CA VAL A 149 -21.63 -15.47 12.95
C VAL A 149 -22.55 -16.52 12.32
N GLU A 150 -23.16 -17.39 13.14
CA GLU A 150 -24.12 -18.39 12.68
C GLU A 150 -25.31 -17.74 11.97
N ARG A 151 -25.87 -16.68 12.57
CA ARG A 151 -26.98 -15.92 12.02
C ARG A 151 -26.63 -15.27 10.67
N ALA A 152 -25.39 -14.80 10.52
CA ALA A 152 -24.91 -14.10 9.34
C ALA A 152 -24.40 -15.03 8.22
N ARG A 153 -24.29 -16.36 8.43
CA ARG A 153 -23.62 -17.30 7.51
C ARG A 153 -23.96 -17.10 6.02
N PRO A 154 -25.24 -16.99 5.60
CA PRO A 154 -25.58 -16.82 4.18
C PRO A 154 -25.02 -15.51 3.60
N VAL A 155 -25.22 -14.39 4.31
CA VAL A 155 -24.73 -13.07 3.90
C VAL A 155 -23.21 -13.01 3.95
N LEU A 156 -22.59 -13.63 4.95
CA LEU A 156 -21.15 -13.72 5.09
C LEU A 156 -20.50 -14.48 3.92
N ALA A 157 -21.09 -15.59 3.49
CA ALA A 157 -20.62 -16.36 2.35
C ALA A 157 -20.77 -15.56 1.05
N GLU A 158 -21.89 -14.87 0.84
CA GLU A 158 -22.07 -14.01 -0.33
C GLU A 158 -21.06 -12.84 -0.31
N TRP A 159 -20.91 -12.18 0.83
CA TRP A 159 -20.10 -10.97 0.94
C TRP A 159 -18.62 -11.22 0.67
N GLN A 160 -18.04 -12.29 1.22
CA GLN A 160 -16.62 -12.59 1.04
C GLN A 160 -16.25 -13.04 -0.39
N ASN A 161 -17.24 -13.47 -1.18
CA ASN A 161 -17.02 -14.00 -2.54
C ASN A 161 -17.48 -13.05 -3.65
N ARG A 162 -18.17 -11.97 -3.32
CA ARG A 162 -18.74 -11.04 -4.31
C ARG A 162 -17.71 -10.27 -5.15
N TYR A 163 -16.44 -10.28 -4.73
CA TYR A 163 -15.32 -9.61 -5.38
C TYR A 163 -14.49 -10.58 -6.25
N ASP A 164 -14.82 -11.87 -6.26
CA ASP A 164 -14.04 -12.89 -6.97
C ASP A 164 -13.92 -12.62 -8.48
N PRO A 165 -14.96 -12.16 -9.19
CA PRO A 165 -14.83 -11.76 -10.60
C PRO A 165 -13.82 -10.63 -10.80
N GLU A 166 -13.86 -9.60 -9.96
CA GLU A 166 -12.95 -8.46 -10.03
C GLU A 166 -11.51 -8.85 -9.65
N ILE A 167 -11.34 -9.79 -8.71
CA ILE A 167 -10.03 -10.36 -8.33
C ILE A 167 -9.43 -11.13 -9.51
N VAL A 168 -10.20 -12.00 -10.17
CA VAL A 168 -9.73 -12.75 -11.35
C VAL A 168 -9.35 -11.78 -12.48
N GLN A 169 -10.19 -10.76 -12.73
CA GLN A 169 -9.89 -9.76 -13.76
C GLN A 169 -8.62 -8.96 -13.43
N ALA A 170 -8.45 -8.53 -12.18
CA ALA A 170 -7.26 -7.81 -11.74
C ALA A 170 -6.00 -8.68 -11.86
N ALA A 171 -6.10 -9.97 -11.53
CA ALA A 171 -5.01 -10.93 -11.70
C ALA A 171 -4.58 -11.08 -13.16
N GLN A 172 -5.52 -11.18 -14.09
CA GLN A 172 -5.23 -11.22 -15.53
C GLN A 172 -4.52 -9.95 -16.02
N ASN A 173 -4.93 -8.79 -15.51
CA ASN A 173 -4.39 -7.49 -15.95
C ASN A 173 -3.02 -7.16 -15.36
N THR A 174 -2.70 -7.69 -14.18
CA THR A 174 -1.49 -7.30 -13.42
C THR A 174 -0.47 -8.44 -13.26
N GLY A 175 -0.89 -9.69 -13.45
CA GLY A 175 -0.09 -10.88 -13.16
C GLY A 175 0.05 -11.19 -11.66
N VAL A 176 -0.67 -10.49 -10.78
CA VAL A 176 -0.76 -10.80 -9.35
C VAL A 176 -1.61 -12.09 -9.18
N PRO A 177 -1.14 -13.11 -8.43
CA PRO A 177 -1.92 -14.32 -8.21
C PRO A 177 -3.29 -14.01 -7.56
N PRO A 178 -4.40 -14.55 -8.11
CA PRO A 178 -5.74 -14.24 -7.62
C PRO A 178 -6.00 -14.75 -6.20
N ARG A 179 -5.49 -15.94 -5.83
CA ARG A 179 -5.60 -16.45 -4.45
C ARG A 179 -4.84 -15.56 -3.46
N LEU A 180 -3.65 -15.10 -3.83
CA LEU A 180 -2.88 -14.14 -3.04
C LEU A 180 -3.65 -12.85 -2.80
N LEU A 181 -4.23 -12.26 -3.85
CA LEU A 181 -5.00 -11.02 -3.74
C LEU A 181 -6.26 -11.20 -2.87
N LYS A 182 -6.97 -12.32 -3.02
CA LYS A 182 -8.12 -12.64 -2.18
C LYS A 182 -7.72 -12.79 -0.71
N GLN A 183 -6.64 -13.51 -0.44
CA GLN A 183 -6.15 -13.72 0.92
C GLN A 183 -5.65 -12.43 1.55
N LEU A 184 -5.07 -11.52 0.76
CA LEU A 184 -4.73 -10.18 1.22
C LEU A 184 -5.98 -9.45 1.73
N PHE A 185 -7.09 -9.43 0.99
CA PHE A 185 -8.32 -8.80 1.47
C PHE A 185 -8.93 -9.49 2.70
N ALA A 186 -8.80 -10.82 2.80
CA ALA A 186 -9.21 -11.56 3.98
C ALA A 186 -8.44 -11.12 5.23
N VAL A 187 -7.11 -10.97 5.13
CA VAL A 187 -6.24 -10.58 6.25
C VAL A 187 -6.39 -9.09 6.58
N GLU A 188 -6.49 -8.23 5.57
CA GLU A 188 -6.48 -6.77 5.76
C GLU A 188 -7.81 -6.24 6.29
N SER A 189 -8.93 -6.67 5.71
CA SER A 189 -10.24 -6.07 6.00
C SER A 189 -11.33 -7.09 6.32
N GLN A 190 -11.02 -8.38 6.20
CA GLN A 190 -12.02 -9.44 6.15
C GLN A 190 -13.13 -9.11 5.13
N PHE A 191 -12.75 -8.53 3.99
CA PHE A 191 -13.64 -8.08 2.91
C PHE A 191 -14.58 -6.91 3.25
N TRP A 192 -14.34 -6.16 4.31
CA TRP A 192 -15.05 -4.89 4.54
C TRP A 192 -14.40 -3.74 3.77
N PRO A 193 -15.05 -3.15 2.75
CA PRO A 193 -14.39 -2.19 1.86
C PRO A 193 -14.43 -0.74 2.38
N GLY A 194 -14.93 -0.53 3.60
CA GLY A 194 -15.07 0.80 4.20
C GLY A 194 -13.84 1.22 5.01
N VAL A 195 -14.06 2.23 5.85
CA VAL A 195 -13.07 2.67 6.85
C VAL A 195 -12.92 1.62 7.94
N TYR A 196 -11.67 1.30 8.30
CA TYR A 196 -11.31 0.44 9.41
C TYR A 196 -10.68 1.26 10.55
N GLY A 197 -10.92 0.86 11.80
CA GLY A 197 -10.22 1.39 12.97
C GLY A 197 -10.16 2.92 13.07
N ASN A 198 -8.95 3.47 13.02
CA ASN A 198 -8.66 4.90 13.21
C ASN A 198 -8.78 5.76 11.93
N GLY A 199 -9.11 5.17 10.79
CA GLY A 199 -9.35 5.88 9.53
C GLY A 199 -8.13 6.25 8.70
N TYR A 200 -6.94 5.78 9.06
CA TYR A 200 -5.73 5.99 8.24
C TYR A 200 -5.55 4.94 7.14
N GLU A 201 -6.17 3.77 7.31
CA GLU A 201 -6.11 2.63 6.39
C GLU A 201 -7.54 2.32 5.89
N ILE A 202 -7.69 2.25 4.57
CA ILE A 202 -9.01 2.33 3.93
C ILE A 202 -9.15 1.28 2.83
N GLY A 203 -10.35 0.71 2.71
CA GLY A 203 -10.69 -0.19 1.62
C GLY A 203 -10.28 -1.64 1.87
N LEU A 204 -10.51 -2.48 0.86
CA LEU A 204 -10.33 -3.93 0.95
C LEU A 204 -8.91 -4.35 1.35
N GLY A 205 -7.90 -3.65 0.85
CA GLY A 205 -6.50 -3.87 1.19
C GLY A 205 -5.90 -2.81 2.13
N GLN A 206 -6.71 -1.97 2.78
CA GLN A 206 -6.22 -1.06 3.83
C GLN A 206 -5.16 -0.05 3.33
N LEU A 207 -5.41 0.62 2.20
CA LEU A 207 -4.49 1.59 1.61
C LEU A 207 -4.34 2.82 2.52
N ASN A 208 -3.10 3.24 2.73
CA ASN A 208 -2.74 4.49 3.38
C ASN A 208 -1.91 5.39 2.45
N GLN A 209 -1.53 6.57 2.93
CA GLN A 209 -0.74 7.55 2.17
C GLN A 209 0.62 7.00 1.70
N SER A 210 1.28 6.16 2.48
CA SER A 210 2.57 5.55 2.13
C SER A 210 2.43 4.46 1.06
N GLY A 211 1.35 3.66 1.12
CA GLY A 211 1.01 2.71 0.06
C GLY A 211 0.66 3.42 -1.24
N ALA A 212 -0.10 4.53 -1.17
CA ALA A 212 -0.40 5.37 -2.33
C ALA A 212 0.86 6.00 -2.93
N ASP A 213 1.79 6.47 -2.10
CA ASP A 213 3.10 6.99 -2.55
C ASP A 213 3.90 5.92 -3.30
N THR A 214 3.93 4.70 -2.76
CA THR A 214 4.59 3.54 -3.39
C THR A 214 3.98 3.23 -4.75
N LEU A 215 2.64 3.20 -4.85
CA LEU A 215 1.95 2.98 -6.10
C LEU A 215 2.28 4.04 -7.15
N LEU A 216 2.19 5.32 -6.79
CA LEU A 216 2.44 6.42 -7.72
C LEU A 216 3.91 6.49 -8.15
N LEU A 217 4.85 6.12 -7.29
CA LEU A 217 6.27 6.16 -7.61
C LEU A 217 6.72 4.95 -8.45
N TYR A 218 6.24 3.75 -8.15
CA TYR A 218 6.73 2.50 -8.73
C TYR A 218 5.82 1.89 -9.81
N ASN A 219 4.78 2.61 -10.22
CA ASN A 219 3.91 2.22 -11.34
C ASN A 219 3.64 3.42 -12.27
N PRO A 220 4.63 3.83 -13.10
CA PRO A 220 4.51 5.01 -13.94
C PRO A 220 3.27 5.03 -14.85
N PRO A 221 2.83 3.90 -15.49
CA PRO A 221 1.58 3.90 -16.25
C PRO A 221 0.34 4.19 -15.41
N PHE A 222 0.28 3.70 -14.17
CA PHE A 222 -0.81 3.99 -13.24
C PHE A 222 -0.77 5.46 -12.81
N PHE A 223 0.41 5.95 -12.41
CA PHE A 223 0.62 7.36 -12.07
C PHE A 223 0.16 8.28 -13.21
N GLN A 224 0.53 7.99 -14.45
CA GLN A 224 0.18 8.84 -15.59
C GLN A 224 -1.33 8.97 -15.78
N ARG A 225 -2.10 7.89 -15.59
CA ARG A 225 -3.57 7.94 -15.68
C ARG A 225 -4.19 8.80 -14.57
N VAL A 226 -3.75 8.58 -13.33
CA VAL A 226 -4.28 9.29 -12.16
C VAL A 226 -3.89 10.77 -12.20
N CYS A 227 -2.63 11.06 -12.53
CA CYS A 227 -2.12 12.41 -12.61
C CYS A 227 -2.89 13.24 -13.65
N ASN A 228 -3.12 12.71 -14.85
CA ASN A 228 -3.85 13.44 -15.90
C ASN A 228 -5.33 13.71 -15.56
N SER A 229 -5.89 13.06 -14.54
CA SER A 229 -7.25 13.31 -14.06
C SER A 229 -7.32 14.47 -13.05
N ILE A 230 -6.16 14.94 -12.55
CA ILE A 230 -6.08 15.83 -11.38
C ILE A 230 -5.19 17.04 -11.67
N LEU A 231 -4.03 16.83 -12.30
CA LEU A 231 -3.03 17.84 -12.60
C LEU A 231 -2.94 18.08 -14.10
N HIS A 232 -2.34 19.21 -14.48
CA HIS A 232 -2.12 19.55 -15.88
C HIS A 232 -1.12 18.55 -16.53
N PRO A 233 -1.32 18.13 -17.80
CA PRO A 233 -0.45 17.14 -18.47
C PRO A 233 1.06 17.43 -18.37
N ASN A 234 1.47 18.68 -18.58
CA ASN A 234 2.88 19.11 -18.44
C ASN A 234 3.49 18.80 -17.05
N ARG A 235 2.66 18.74 -15.99
CA ARG A 235 3.13 18.34 -14.66
C ARG A 235 3.37 16.83 -14.61
N CYS A 236 2.44 16.06 -15.17
CA CYS A 236 2.50 14.60 -15.20
C CYS A 236 3.70 14.08 -16.02
N GLU A 237 4.06 14.75 -17.11
CA GLU A 237 5.21 14.42 -17.95
C GLU A 237 6.56 14.47 -17.20
N MET A 238 6.66 15.24 -16.10
CA MET A 238 7.87 15.28 -15.29
C MET A 238 8.10 14.00 -14.47
N GLY A 239 7.07 13.17 -14.30
CA GLY A 239 7.11 11.98 -13.44
C GLY A 239 6.90 12.30 -11.95
N TYR A 240 6.38 11.31 -11.20
CA TYR A 240 5.93 11.49 -9.82
C TYR A 240 7.02 12.06 -8.88
N ALA A 241 8.27 11.62 -9.02
CA ALA A 241 9.38 12.05 -8.18
C ALA A 241 9.74 13.54 -8.33
N ASN A 242 9.37 14.18 -9.44
CA ASN A 242 9.67 15.58 -9.73
C ASN A 242 8.50 16.53 -9.40
N LEU A 243 7.39 16.00 -8.89
CA LEU A 243 6.26 16.80 -8.42
C LEU A 243 6.55 17.46 -7.06
N THR A 244 5.88 18.59 -6.79
CA THR A 244 5.97 19.24 -5.47
C THR A 244 5.36 18.36 -4.38
N SER A 245 5.66 18.68 -3.12
CA SER A 245 5.06 17.97 -1.99
C SER A 245 3.54 18.14 -1.93
N GLU A 246 3.01 19.31 -2.31
CA GLU A 246 1.55 19.53 -2.39
C GLU A 246 0.92 18.68 -3.48
N GLU A 247 1.51 18.64 -4.67
CA GLU A 247 1.01 17.82 -5.79
C GLU A 247 1.00 16.34 -5.44
N ARG A 248 2.08 15.83 -4.84
CA ARG A 248 2.14 14.44 -4.37
C ARG A 248 1.10 14.17 -3.29
N LEU A 249 0.87 15.11 -2.37
CA LEU A 249 -0.18 14.98 -1.36
C LEU A 249 -1.58 14.93 -1.99
N MET A 250 -1.87 15.76 -2.99
CA MET A 250 -3.14 15.73 -3.72
C MET A 250 -3.38 14.38 -4.40
N LEU A 251 -2.40 13.85 -5.12
CA LEU A 251 -2.53 12.57 -5.81
C LEU A 251 -2.73 11.40 -4.83
N ARG A 252 -1.97 11.35 -3.73
CA ARG A 252 -2.13 10.31 -2.71
C ARG A 252 -3.48 10.41 -1.99
N GLY A 253 -3.90 11.63 -1.63
CA GLY A 253 -5.21 11.89 -1.04
C GLY A 253 -6.36 11.44 -1.94
N TYR A 254 -6.29 11.76 -3.23
CA TYR A 254 -7.26 11.28 -4.21
C TYR A 254 -7.33 9.76 -4.25
N LEU A 255 -6.19 9.05 -4.34
CA LEU A 255 -6.18 7.59 -4.37
C LEU A 255 -6.78 6.95 -3.14
N VAL A 256 -6.44 7.45 -1.95
CA VAL A 256 -7.02 6.94 -0.69
C VAL A 256 -8.54 7.13 -0.67
N GLN A 257 -9.06 8.24 -1.21
CA GLN A 257 -10.51 8.44 -1.34
C GLN A 257 -11.17 7.55 -2.39
N GLN A 258 -10.48 7.26 -3.50
CA GLN A 258 -10.99 6.37 -4.56
C GLN A 258 -11.24 4.95 -4.05
N VAL A 259 -10.42 4.45 -3.12
CA VAL A 259 -10.61 3.10 -2.54
C VAL A 259 -11.52 3.08 -1.32
N ASN A 260 -12.02 4.25 -0.87
CA ASN A 260 -12.95 4.34 0.25
C ASN A 260 -14.39 4.07 -0.20
N ALA A 261 -14.92 2.90 0.09
CA ALA A 261 -16.31 2.56 -0.23
C ALA A 261 -17.34 3.06 0.81
N THR A 262 -16.93 3.74 1.88
CA THR A 262 -17.86 4.26 2.89
C THR A 262 -18.75 5.35 2.28
N CYS A 263 -20.06 5.23 2.48
CA CYS A 263 -21.06 6.12 1.89
C CYS A 263 -22.27 6.26 2.82
N SER A 264 -22.58 7.49 3.26
CA SER A 264 -23.67 7.75 4.23
C SER A 264 -25.05 7.39 3.69
N ASP A 265 -25.25 7.53 2.38
CA ASP A 265 -26.56 7.44 1.74
C ASP A 265 -26.75 6.11 0.99
N CYS A 266 -25.75 5.22 1.05
CA CYS A 266 -25.77 3.93 0.39
C CYS A 266 -26.39 2.84 1.30
N PRO A 267 -27.11 1.85 0.74
CA PRO A 267 -27.57 0.70 1.49
C PRO A 267 -26.43 0.02 2.26
N GLY A 268 -26.60 -0.16 3.57
CA GLY A 268 -25.56 -0.75 4.43
C GLY A 268 -24.30 0.09 4.60
N GLY A 269 -24.35 1.39 4.24
CA GLY A 269 -23.24 2.32 4.44
C GLY A 269 -22.08 2.17 3.43
N ILE A 270 -22.26 1.38 2.37
CA ILE A 270 -21.20 1.00 1.43
C ILE A 270 -21.61 1.22 -0.02
N ASP A 271 -20.77 1.95 -0.77
CA ASP A 271 -20.81 2.04 -2.23
C ASP A 271 -20.18 0.76 -2.82
N MET A 272 -21.05 -0.16 -3.22
CA MET A 272 -20.62 -1.45 -3.76
C MET A 272 -19.93 -1.36 -5.13
N ALA A 273 -20.28 -0.36 -5.95
CA ALA A 273 -19.64 -0.17 -7.25
C ALA A 273 -18.19 0.24 -7.03
N ARG A 274 -17.96 1.25 -6.19
CA ARG A 274 -16.62 1.70 -5.83
C ARG A 274 -15.79 0.61 -5.16
N ALA A 275 -16.38 -0.16 -4.24
CA ALA A 275 -15.70 -1.28 -3.61
C ALA A 275 -15.15 -2.28 -4.64
N LYS A 276 -15.95 -2.62 -5.65
CA LYS A 276 -15.57 -3.52 -6.74
C LYS A 276 -14.48 -2.92 -7.64
N GLU A 277 -14.63 -1.65 -8.03
CA GLU A 277 -13.64 -0.94 -8.85
C GLU A 277 -12.27 -0.85 -8.15
N SER A 278 -12.27 -0.69 -6.82
CA SER A 278 -11.05 -0.57 -6.01
C SER A 278 -10.15 -1.82 -6.00
N VAL A 279 -10.69 -3.01 -6.33
CA VAL A 279 -9.93 -4.27 -6.36
C VAL A 279 -8.71 -4.16 -7.29
N SER A 280 -8.90 -3.53 -8.45
CA SER A 280 -7.81 -3.30 -9.41
C SER A 280 -6.69 -2.43 -8.84
N THR A 281 -7.03 -1.40 -8.06
CA THR A 281 -6.05 -0.53 -7.39
C THR A 281 -5.17 -1.32 -6.44
N PHE A 282 -5.72 -2.24 -5.64
CA PHE A 282 -4.91 -3.03 -4.71
C PHE A 282 -3.98 -4.04 -5.41
N ALA A 283 -4.41 -4.62 -6.53
CA ALA A 283 -3.51 -5.41 -7.38
C ALA A 283 -2.36 -4.55 -7.92
N GLU A 284 -2.65 -3.31 -8.30
CA GLU A 284 -1.66 -2.34 -8.76
C GLU A 284 -0.68 -1.92 -7.65
N VAL A 285 -1.14 -1.81 -6.40
CA VAL A 285 -0.27 -1.58 -5.22
C VAL A 285 0.69 -2.75 -5.06
N LEU A 286 0.24 -4.00 -5.12
CA LEU A 286 1.13 -5.17 -5.04
C LEU A 286 2.17 -5.17 -6.17
N ARG A 287 1.76 -4.84 -7.40
CA ARG A 287 2.68 -4.72 -8.54
C ARG A 287 3.73 -3.63 -8.33
N ALA A 288 3.34 -2.49 -7.77
CA ALA A 288 4.27 -1.42 -7.40
C ALA A 288 5.27 -1.88 -6.32
N ASN A 289 4.82 -2.67 -5.35
CA ASN A 289 5.70 -3.29 -4.36
C ASN A 289 6.69 -4.27 -5.02
N CYS A 290 6.29 -5.04 -6.03
CA CYS A 290 7.22 -5.87 -6.82
C CYS A 290 8.35 -5.04 -7.45
N ALA A 291 8.02 -3.87 -8.02
CA ALA A 291 8.99 -2.94 -8.59
C ALA A 291 9.89 -2.30 -7.53
N GLN A 292 9.33 -1.91 -6.38
CA GLN A 292 10.11 -1.34 -5.29
C GLN A 292 11.13 -2.34 -4.73
N ILE A 293 10.74 -3.60 -4.51
CA ILE A 293 11.71 -4.62 -4.06
C ILE A 293 12.77 -4.91 -5.13
N SER A 294 12.42 -4.80 -6.42
CA SER A 294 13.38 -4.95 -7.52
C SER A 294 14.46 -3.89 -7.45
N GLN A 295 14.07 -2.62 -7.23
CA GLN A 295 15.02 -1.54 -7.04
C GLN A 295 15.88 -1.71 -5.78
N ILE A 296 15.28 -2.13 -4.65
CA ILE A 296 16.00 -2.39 -3.40
C ILE A 296 17.08 -3.45 -3.61
N ILE A 297 16.72 -4.58 -4.24
CA ILE A 297 17.65 -5.66 -4.55
C ILE A 297 18.76 -5.17 -5.48
N TYR A 298 18.41 -4.48 -6.57
CA TYR A 298 19.38 -3.97 -7.52
C TYR A 298 20.38 -2.99 -6.88
N ASN A 299 19.91 -2.15 -5.96
CA ASN A 299 20.78 -1.22 -5.23
C ASN A 299 21.82 -1.94 -4.36
N VAL A 300 21.50 -3.13 -3.83
CA VAL A 300 22.39 -3.92 -2.97
C VAL A 300 23.28 -4.86 -3.78
N TYR A 301 22.71 -5.62 -4.71
CA TYR A 301 23.39 -6.72 -5.41
C TYR A 301 23.85 -6.37 -6.83
N ARG A 302 23.38 -5.27 -7.44
CA ARG A 302 23.62 -4.91 -8.86
C ARG A 302 23.20 -6.00 -9.84
N ARG A 303 22.20 -6.79 -9.47
CA ARG A 303 21.66 -7.93 -10.23
C ARG A 303 20.14 -7.87 -10.23
N SER A 304 19.50 -8.52 -11.20
CA SER A 304 18.04 -8.64 -11.18
C SER A 304 17.58 -9.58 -10.06
N PRO A 305 16.39 -9.38 -9.47
CA PRO A 305 15.91 -10.21 -8.36
C PRO A 305 15.89 -11.71 -8.66
N GLY A 306 15.45 -12.10 -9.86
CA GLY A 306 15.39 -13.49 -10.31
C GLY A 306 16.76 -14.18 -10.45
N GLN A 307 17.86 -13.43 -10.44
CA GLN A 307 19.22 -13.99 -10.46
C GLN A 307 19.75 -14.37 -9.07
N ILE A 308 19.13 -13.88 -8.00
CA ILE A 308 19.64 -14.03 -6.63
C ILE A 308 18.62 -14.60 -5.64
N SER A 309 17.35 -14.71 -6.05
CA SER A 309 16.24 -15.22 -5.25
C SER A 309 15.28 -16.00 -6.14
N ASN A 310 14.44 -16.84 -5.54
CA ASN A 310 13.43 -17.60 -6.25
C ASN A 310 12.07 -16.88 -6.27
N TYR A 311 11.17 -17.33 -7.14
CA TYR A 311 9.85 -16.73 -7.35
C TYR A 311 9.00 -16.62 -6.06
N VAL A 312 9.04 -17.65 -5.21
CA VAL A 312 8.23 -17.70 -3.98
C VAL A 312 8.76 -16.71 -2.95
N ASP A 313 10.08 -16.65 -2.77
CA ASP A 313 10.72 -15.78 -1.79
C ASP A 313 10.61 -14.30 -2.17
N LEU A 314 10.59 -13.98 -3.47
CA LEU A 314 10.31 -12.62 -3.95
C LEU A 314 8.88 -12.18 -3.64
N TRP A 315 7.88 -13.07 -3.79
CA TRP A 315 6.51 -12.76 -3.36
C TRP A 315 6.42 -12.52 -1.85
N LYS A 316 7.08 -13.34 -1.04
CA LYS A 316 7.13 -13.14 0.42
C LYS A 316 7.79 -11.80 0.76
N LEU A 317 8.88 -11.44 0.09
CA LEU A 317 9.53 -10.13 0.25
C LEU A 317 8.63 -8.97 -0.18
N THR A 318 7.85 -9.13 -1.25
CA THR A 318 6.84 -8.15 -1.67
C THR A 318 5.78 -7.92 -0.59
N LEU A 319 5.32 -8.96 0.09
CA LEU A 319 4.36 -8.83 1.19
C LEU A 319 4.98 -8.17 2.43
N VAL A 320 6.26 -8.46 2.75
CA VAL A 320 6.99 -7.73 3.79
C VAL A 320 7.03 -6.24 3.45
N ASN A 321 7.30 -5.91 2.19
CA ASN A 321 7.35 -4.54 1.71
C ASN A 321 5.98 -3.85 1.76
N TYR A 322 4.92 -4.56 1.37
CA TYR A 322 3.54 -4.09 1.45
C TYR A 322 3.14 -3.73 2.89
N HIS A 323 3.45 -4.62 3.84
CA HIS A 323 2.98 -4.49 5.21
C HIS A 323 3.88 -3.61 6.10
N THR A 324 5.20 -3.77 6.01
CA THR A 324 6.18 -3.10 6.89
C THR A 324 7.03 -2.05 6.19
N GLY A 325 6.82 -1.86 4.88
CA GLY A 325 7.45 -0.80 4.10
C GLY A 325 8.90 -1.08 3.68
N PRO A 326 9.45 -0.21 2.82
CA PRO A 326 10.77 -0.39 2.21
C PRO A 326 11.93 -0.28 3.19
N GLY A 327 11.74 0.37 4.34
CA GLY A 327 12.76 0.48 5.37
C GLY A 327 13.12 -0.88 5.98
N CYS A 328 12.12 -1.70 6.32
CA CYS A 328 12.34 -3.05 6.82
C CYS A 328 12.88 -3.97 5.73
N THR A 329 12.29 -3.91 4.53
CA THR A 329 12.73 -4.68 3.36
C THR A 329 14.21 -4.42 3.03
N ALA A 330 14.62 -3.16 2.91
CA ALA A 330 15.99 -2.80 2.55
C ALA A 330 17.00 -3.27 3.60
N LYS A 331 16.68 -3.12 4.89
CA LYS A 331 17.54 -3.60 5.99
C LYS A 331 17.69 -5.12 5.95
N ALA A 332 16.62 -5.86 5.70
CA ALA A 332 16.68 -7.31 5.58
C ALA A 332 17.55 -7.75 4.39
N VAL A 333 17.35 -7.15 3.21
CA VAL A 333 18.15 -7.45 2.01
C VAL A 333 19.63 -7.12 2.22
N GLN A 334 19.94 -5.98 2.86
CA GLN A 334 21.31 -5.57 3.20
C GLN A 334 21.96 -6.54 4.19
N TYR A 335 21.22 -6.96 5.23
CA TYR A 335 21.70 -7.93 6.21
C TYR A 335 22.11 -9.25 5.52
N VAL A 336 21.23 -9.82 4.70
CA VAL A 336 21.52 -11.07 3.97
C VAL A 336 22.78 -10.94 3.12
N ASN A 337 22.93 -9.82 2.41
CA ASN A 337 24.11 -9.55 1.59
C ASN A 337 25.40 -9.46 2.43
N GLN A 338 25.35 -8.77 3.57
CA GLN A 338 26.50 -8.64 4.49
C GLN A 338 26.93 -9.98 5.09
N GLN A 339 25.99 -10.91 5.27
CA GLN A 339 26.28 -12.27 5.73
C GLN A 339 26.76 -13.21 4.60
N GLY A 340 26.78 -12.75 3.35
CA GLY A 340 27.12 -13.60 2.20
C GLY A 340 26.13 -14.75 1.97
N LEU A 341 24.89 -14.60 2.42
CA LEU A 341 23.85 -15.62 2.32
C LEU A 341 23.07 -15.49 1.01
N PHE A 342 22.50 -16.60 0.52
CA PHE A 342 21.55 -16.58 -0.58
C PHE A 342 20.26 -15.87 -0.17
N LEU A 343 19.64 -15.08 -1.05
CA LEU A 343 18.42 -14.31 -0.75
C LEU A 343 17.17 -15.22 -0.71
N SER A 344 17.11 -16.07 0.32
CA SER A 344 15.98 -16.95 0.63
C SER A 344 15.04 -16.36 1.66
N TRP A 345 13.84 -16.92 1.79
CA TRP A 345 12.93 -16.54 2.87
C TRP A 345 13.53 -16.71 4.27
N GLU A 346 14.27 -17.79 4.52
CA GLU A 346 14.87 -18.04 5.83
C GLU A 346 15.91 -16.97 6.20
N SER A 347 16.78 -16.61 5.25
CA SER A 347 17.76 -15.53 5.46
C SER A 347 17.10 -14.15 5.58
N LEU A 348 16.02 -13.90 4.82
CA LEU A 348 15.28 -12.64 4.87
C LEU A 348 14.62 -12.44 6.24
N LYS A 349 14.00 -13.49 6.80
CA LYS A 349 13.46 -13.46 8.17
C LYS A 349 14.52 -13.12 9.20
N ALA A 350 15.73 -13.69 9.08
CA ALA A 350 16.84 -13.37 9.98
C ALA A 350 17.24 -11.88 9.90
N GLY A 351 17.06 -11.24 8.75
CA GLY A 351 17.30 -9.81 8.54
C GLY A 351 16.22 -8.87 9.09
N LEU A 352 15.05 -9.38 9.49
CA LEU A 352 13.98 -8.59 10.11
C LEU A 352 14.23 -8.46 11.62
N THR A 353 15.25 -7.67 11.99
CA THR A 353 15.83 -7.68 13.34
C THR A 353 15.05 -6.89 14.40
N THR A 354 14.22 -5.92 14.01
CA THR A 354 13.40 -5.14 14.97
C THR A 354 12.01 -5.74 15.17
N PRO A 355 11.35 -5.51 16.33
CA PRO A 355 9.98 -5.97 16.55
C PRO A 355 9.00 -5.52 15.47
N GLU A 356 9.15 -4.31 14.95
CA GLU A 356 8.27 -3.74 13.92
C GLU A 356 8.47 -4.47 12.59
N CYS A 357 9.72 -4.75 12.20
CA CYS A 357 9.99 -5.47 10.96
C CYS A 357 9.59 -6.95 11.04
N ARG A 358 9.67 -7.59 12.22
CA ARG A 358 9.21 -8.99 12.39
C ARG A 358 7.73 -9.18 12.10
N LYS A 359 6.90 -8.15 12.31
CA LYS A 359 5.48 -8.19 11.93
C LYS A 359 5.29 -8.50 10.44
N GLY A 360 6.26 -8.17 9.58
CA GLY A 360 6.26 -8.54 8.17
C GLY A 360 6.35 -10.05 7.95
N SER A 361 7.14 -10.76 8.76
CA SER A 361 7.18 -12.23 8.73
C SER A 361 5.85 -12.82 9.19
N ASP A 362 5.33 -12.34 10.32
CA ASP A 362 4.04 -12.80 10.85
C ASP A 362 2.90 -12.57 9.84
N TYR A 363 2.96 -11.46 9.11
CA TYR A 363 2.02 -11.13 8.04
C TYR A 363 2.12 -12.10 6.87
N VAL A 364 3.34 -12.38 6.39
CA VAL A 364 3.58 -13.38 5.33
C VAL A 364 3.04 -14.74 5.74
N GLU A 365 3.27 -15.17 6.98
CA GLU A 365 2.78 -16.45 7.48
C GLU A 365 1.25 -16.53 7.48
N ARG A 366 0.54 -15.46 7.86
CA ARG A 366 -0.94 -15.42 7.77
C ARG A 366 -1.47 -15.48 6.34
N ILE A 367 -0.73 -14.92 5.38
CA ILE A 367 -1.12 -14.92 3.96
C ILE A 367 -0.83 -16.28 3.30
N PHE A 368 0.19 -17.01 3.75
CA PHE A 368 0.59 -18.30 3.19
C PHE A 368 -0.01 -19.52 3.90
N GLN A 369 -0.80 -19.31 4.96
CA GLN A 369 -1.68 -20.31 5.57
C GLN A 369 -2.88 -20.59 4.67
#